data_AF-A0A6G1S989-F1
#
_entry.id   AF-A0A6G1S989-F1
#
_cell.length_a   1.000
_cell.length_b   1.000
_cell.length_c   1.000
_cell.angle_alpha   90.00
_cell.angle_beta   90.00
_cell.angle_gamma   90.00
#
_symmetry.space_group_name_H-M   'P 1'
#
loop_
_entity.id
_entity.type
_entity.pdbx_description
1 polymer ?
#
loop_
_entity_poly.entity_id
_entity_poly.type
_entity_poly.pdbx_seq_one_letter_code
_entity_poly.pdbx_strand_id
1 'polypeptide(L)'
;TFIHQEQQFEETRHSKIAGRLYKVAGKLLTQLNEQDKQQTNIIMSPVSIQQTLSMLFLGSETGSQSRKELQEAIGYANMSESEIQQCHEDYAQILSDFELITKGTLEERKSFEELMKADIKPKLKLAQVQPRSPLLDLSTTLMTGNAYVQPDYSKNITKYYHTSFGNVDDAKAKAELFVKMNNWAKEAEFDGRIMDEGCLMKKTRALLLNAIRVEAFWTKDFEEFEEKKIFYNYGAKDMPA
;
A
#
# COMPACT_ATOMS: atom_id res chain seq x y z
N THR A 1 -7.55 33.75 -8.43
CA THR A 1 -8.53 33.45 -7.37
C THR A 1 -8.98 32.00 -7.42
N PHE A 2 -9.43 31.46 -8.56
CA PHE A 2 -9.83 30.05 -8.70
C PHE A 2 -8.70 29.02 -8.44
N ILE A 3 -7.54 29.14 -9.08
CA ILE A 3 -6.41 28.19 -8.90
C ILE A 3 -5.93 28.12 -7.43
N HIS A 4 -5.96 29.26 -6.73
CA HIS A 4 -5.54 29.33 -5.33
C HIS A 4 -6.58 28.73 -4.38
N GLN A 5 -7.87 28.86 -4.73
CA GLN A 5 -8.96 28.21 -4.01
C GLN A 5 -8.96 26.69 -4.23
N GLU A 6 -8.61 26.23 -5.43
CA GLU A 6 -8.48 24.81 -5.76
C GLU A 6 -7.29 24.17 -5.02
N GLN A 7 -6.12 24.83 -5.00
CA GLN A 7 -4.97 24.38 -4.21
C GLN A 7 -5.26 24.32 -2.69
N GLN A 8 -5.89 25.35 -2.12
CA GLN A 8 -6.28 25.33 -0.70
C GLN A 8 -7.33 24.27 -0.39
N PHE A 9 -8.24 24.00 -1.33
CA PHE A 9 -9.24 22.95 -1.21
C PHE A 9 -8.60 21.56 -1.23
N GLU A 10 -7.67 21.31 -2.15
CA GLU A 10 -6.90 20.06 -2.23
C GLU A 10 -6.00 19.85 -1.00
N GLU A 11 -5.32 20.87 -0.50
CA GLU A 11 -4.55 20.80 0.76
C GLU A 11 -5.44 20.45 1.97
N THR A 12 -6.64 21.04 2.03
CA THR A 12 -7.60 20.76 3.10
C THR A 12 -8.18 19.35 3.00
N ARG A 13 -8.39 18.83 1.78
CA ARG A 13 -8.84 17.45 1.53
C ARG A 13 -7.80 16.43 1.96
N HIS A 14 -6.56 16.58 1.48
CA HIS A 14 -5.45 15.70 1.86
C HIS A 14 -5.19 15.71 3.36
N SER A 15 -5.32 16.86 4.03
CA SER A 15 -5.17 16.98 5.48
C SER A 15 -6.21 16.15 6.26
N LYS A 16 -7.46 16.10 5.79
CA LYS A 16 -8.53 15.35 6.45
C LYS A 16 -8.30 13.83 6.39
N ILE A 17 -7.97 13.29 5.22
CA ILE A 17 -7.71 11.85 5.08
C ILE A 17 -6.40 11.44 5.75
N ALA A 18 -5.36 12.28 5.67
CA ALA A 18 -4.11 12.08 6.40
C ALA A 18 -4.33 12.02 7.91
N GLY A 19 -5.11 12.95 8.48
CA GLY A 19 -5.45 12.94 9.91
C GLY A 19 -6.15 11.65 10.37
N ARG A 20 -6.92 11.00 9.49
CA ARG A 20 -7.55 9.70 9.78
C ARG A 20 -6.54 8.57 9.70
N LEU A 21 -5.73 8.54 8.65
CA LEU A 21 -4.64 7.57 8.47
C LEU A 21 -3.69 7.58 9.68
N TYR A 22 -3.32 8.75 10.19
CA TYR A 22 -2.48 8.87 11.39
C TYR A 22 -3.12 8.26 12.64
N LYS A 23 -4.42 8.43 12.84
CA LYS A 23 -5.14 7.84 13.99
C LYS A 23 -5.17 6.31 13.91
N VAL A 24 -5.46 5.77 12.73
CA VAL A 24 -5.44 4.32 12.48
C VAL A 24 -4.03 3.76 12.69
N ALA A 25 -3.02 4.43 12.12
CA ALA A 25 -1.61 4.07 12.27
C ALA A 25 -1.19 3.99 13.74
N GLY A 26 -1.48 5.04 14.51
CA GLY A 26 -1.08 5.11 15.92
C GLY A 26 -1.72 4.00 16.75
N LYS A 27 -3.03 3.76 16.58
CA LYS A 27 -3.72 2.67 17.28
C LYS A 27 -3.12 1.29 16.93
N LEU A 28 -2.91 1.03 15.65
CA LEU A 28 -2.39 -0.25 15.20
C LEU A 28 -0.94 -0.49 15.64
N LEU A 29 -0.09 0.54 15.56
CA LEU A 29 1.29 0.44 16.00
C LEU A 29 1.38 0.12 17.50
N THR A 30 0.56 0.75 18.34
CA THR A 30 0.47 0.42 19.76
C THR A 30 0.08 -1.04 19.97
N GLN A 31 -0.94 -1.52 19.27
CA GLN A 31 -1.40 -2.92 19.39
C GLN A 31 -0.35 -3.93 18.90
N LEU A 32 0.32 -3.66 17.78
CA LEU A 32 1.40 -4.51 17.27
C LEU A 32 2.56 -4.57 18.27
N ASN A 33 2.95 -3.43 18.84
CA ASN A 33 4.02 -3.36 19.83
C ASN A 33 3.67 -4.09 21.14
N GLU A 34 2.41 -4.04 21.58
CA GLU A 34 1.94 -4.79 22.75
C GLU A 34 1.92 -6.31 22.51
N GLN A 35 1.66 -6.74 21.27
CA GLN A 35 1.63 -8.15 20.90
C GLN A 35 3.01 -8.72 20.55
N ASP A 36 3.95 -7.89 20.11
CA ASP A 36 5.30 -8.31 19.76
C ASP A 36 6.17 -8.56 20.99
N LYS A 37 6.09 -9.80 21.49
CA LYS A 37 6.93 -10.28 22.58
C LYS A 37 8.41 -10.40 22.22
N GLN A 38 8.75 -10.41 20.94
CA GLN A 38 10.11 -10.63 20.43
C GLN A 38 10.84 -9.32 20.12
N GLN A 39 10.17 -8.16 20.21
CA GLN A 39 10.73 -6.84 19.98
C GLN A 39 11.45 -6.74 18.63
N THR A 40 10.76 -7.20 17.59
CA THR A 40 11.22 -7.18 16.22
C THR A 40 10.98 -5.83 15.57
N ASN A 41 11.58 -5.62 14.39
CA ASN A 41 11.31 -4.43 13.59
C ASN A 41 9.87 -4.46 13.08
N ILE A 42 9.11 -3.39 13.34
CA ILE A 42 7.74 -3.23 12.83
C ILE A 42 7.77 -2.28 11.62
N ILE A 43 7.32 -2.77 10.47
CA ILE A 43 7.11 -1.98 9.25
C ILE A 43 5.66 -2.17 8.83
N MET A 44 4.93 -1.08 8.62
CA MET A 44 3.54 -1.11 8.17
C MET A 44 3.21 0.11 7.32
N SER A 45 2.22 -0.04 6.43
CA SER A 45 1.64 1.08 5.68
C SER A 45 0.21 1.35 6.16
N PRO A 46 -0.04 2.47 6.85
CA PRO A 46 -1.38 2.86 7.25
C PRO A 46 -2.34 3.03 6.07
N VAL A 47 -1.80 3.49 4.94
CA VAL A 47 -2.54 3.66 3.67
C VAL A 47 -3.07 2.30 3.24
N SER A 48 -2.18 1.34 2.96
CA SER A 48 -2.48 -0.06 2.62
C SER A 48 -3.57 -0.70 3.50
N ILE A 49 -3.43 -0.56 4.82
CA ILE A 49 -4.33 -1.18 5.78
C ILE A 49 -5.69 -0.49 5.75
N GLN A 50 -5.72 0.84 5.69
CA GLN A 50 -6.98 1.57 5.58
C GLN A 50 -7.70 1.27 4.26
N GLN A 51 -7.00 1.12 3.13
CA GLN A 51 -7.59 0.69 1.85
C GLN A 51 -8.37 -0.61 2.02
N THR A 52 -7.68 -1.61 2.58
CA THR A 52 -8.20 -2.96 2.81
C THR A 52 -9.44 -2.93 3.71
N LEU A 53 -9.36 -2.24 4.85
CA LEU A 53 -10.49 -2.12 5.78
C LEU A 53 -11.66 -1.35 5.17
N SER A 54 -11.39 -0.33 4.36
CA SER A 54 -12.43 0.46 3.72
C SER A 54 -13.13 -0.31 2.59
N MET A 55 -12.43 -1.22 1.91
CA MET A 55 -13.07 -2.17 1.00
C MET A 55 -14.00 -3.13 1.76
N LEU A 56 -13.56 -3.67 2.89
CA LEU A 56 -14.43 -4.50 3.74
C LEU A 56 -15.66 -3.71 4.22
N PHE A 57 -15.47 -2.44 4.58
CA PHE A 57 -16.57 -1.54 4.95
C PHE A 57 -17.56 -1.35 3.79
N LEU A 58 -17.09 -1.12 2.56
CA LEU A 58 -17.96 -1.02 1.37
C LEU A 58 -18.78 -2.29 1.12
N GLY A 59 -18.21 -3.46 1.40
CA GLY A 59 -18.88 -4.75 1.23
C GLY A 59 -19.76 -5.16 2.41
N SER A 60 -19.73 -4.41 3.52
CA SER A 60 -20.48 -4.73 4.73
C SER A 60 -21.93 -4.24 4.66
N GLU A 61 -22.85 -5.04 5.18
CA GLU A 61 -24.28 -4.76 5.14
C GLU A 61 -24.65 -3.52 5.96
N THR A 62 -25.49 -2.65 5.39
CA THR A 62 -25.99 -1.44 6.05
C THR A 62 -26.70 -1.76 7.36
N GLY A 63 -26.31 -1.09 8.44
CA GLY A 63 -26.87 -1.29 9.78
C GLY A 63 -26.31 -2.49 10.54
N SER A 64 -25.52 -3.36 9.90
CA SER A 64 -24.87 -4.49 10.57
C SER A 64 -23.87 -4.05 11.63
N GLN A 65 -23.63 -4.92 12.62
CA GLN A 65 -22.62 -4.69 13.64
C GLN A 65 -21.21 -4.61 13.03
N SER A 66 -20.90 -5.47 12.06
CA SER A 66 -19.60 -5.46 11.36
C SER A 66 -19.33 -4.13 10.64
N ARG A 67 -20.36 -3.53 10.01
CA ARG A 67 -20.23 -2.21 9.38
C ARG A 67 -19.88 -1.13 10.40
N LYS A 68 -20.54 -1.12 11.56
CA LYS A 68 -20.29 -0.15 12.65
C LYS A 68 -18.87 -0.27 13.20
N GLU A 69 -18.41 -1.49 13.47
CA GLU A 69 -17.06 -1.74 13.97
C GLU A 69 -15.99 -1.29 12.96
N LEU A 70 -16.20 -1.59 11.67
CA LEU A 70 -15.31 -1.12 10.60
C LEU A 70 -15.33 0.41 10.49
N GLN A 71 -16.50 1.04 10.59
CA GLN A 71 -16.67 2.49 10.56
C GLN A 71 -15.88 3.17 11.70
N GLU A 72 -15.92 2.61 12.91
CA GLU A 72 -15.13 3.11 14.04
C GLU A 72 -13.63 2.89 13.82
N ALA A 73 -13.25 1.70 13.36
CA ALA A 73 -11.85 1.32 13.15
C ALA A 73 -11.14 2.22 12.15
N ILE A 74 -11.78 2.56 11.02
CA ILE A 74 -11.22 3.40 9.96
C ILE A 74 -11.43 4.91 10.19
N GLY A 75 -12.02 5.29 11.33
CA GLY A 75 -12.20 6.70 11.72
C GLY A 75 -13.34 7.41 10.99
N TYR A 76 -14.37 6.67 10.56
CA TYR A 76 -15.61 7.18 9.97
C TYR A 76 -16.75 7.34 11.00
N ALA A 77 -16.46 7.12 12.29
CA ALA A 77 -17.44 7.29 13.36
C ALA A 77 -18.07 8.71 13.30
N ASN A 78 -19.39 8.76 13.36
CA ASN A 78 -20.21 9.99 13.30
C ASN A 78 -20.18 10.76 11.97
N MET A 79 -19.62 10.19 10.90
CA MET A 79 -19.71 10.78 9.57
C MET A 79 -21.03 10.41 8.90
N SER A 80 -21.58 11.35 8.14
CA SER A 80 -22.67 11.12 7.19
C SER A 80 -22.22 10.26 6.02
N GLU A 81 -23.16 9.59 5.34
CA GLU A 81 -22.85 8.80 4.13
C GLU A 81 -22.21 9.67 3.02
N SER A 82 -22.58 10.95 2.90
CA SER A 82 -21.91 11.89 1.96
C SER A 82 -20.46 12.17 2.32
N GLU A 83 -20.14 12.30 3.61
CA GLU A 83 -18.74 12.50 4.05
C GLU A 83 -17.91 11.24 3.86
N ILE A 84 -18.50 10.06 4.09
CA ILE A 84 -17.88 8.76 3.83
C ILE A 84 -17.62 8.60 2.32
N GLN A 85 -18.61 8.94 1.50
CA GLN A 85 -18.48 8.94 0.05
C GLN A 85 -17.33 9.85 -0.43
N GLN A 86 -17.22 11.05 0.15
CA GLN A 86 -16.10 11.94 -0.15
C GLN A 86 -14.75 11.34 0.26
N CYS A 87 -14.68 10.63 1.39
CA CYS A 87 -13.47 9.93 1.80
C CYS A 87 -13.05 8.83 0.81
N HIS A 88 -13.99 8.13 0.17
CA HIS A 88 -13.69 7.17 -0.89
C HIS A 88 -13.08 7.85 -2.13
N GLU A 89 -13.58 9.04 -2.48
CA GLU A 89 -13.06 9.83 -3.61
C GLU A 89 -11.69 10.43 -3.32
N ASP A 90 -11.48 10.98 -2.12
CA ASP A 90 -10.19 11.50 -1.68
C ASP A 90 -9.12 10.39 -1.68
N TYR A 91 -9.51 9.17 -1.29
CA TYR A 91 -8.62 8.01 -1.34
C TYR A 91 -8.23 7.64 -2.78
N ALA A 92 -9.18 7.66 -3.71
CA ALA A 92 -8.93 7.38 -5.12
C ALA A 92 -7.93 8.38 -5.73
N GLN A 93 -8.00 9.65 -5.31
CA GLN A 93 -7.05 10.68 -5.75
C GLN A 93 -5.63 10.37 -5.26
N ILE A 94 -5.46 10.01 -3.99
CA ILE A 94 -4.14 9.61 -3.44
C ILE A 94 -3.55 8.44 -4.24
N LEU A 95 -4.36 7.44 -4.58
CA LEU A 95 -3.90 6.29 -5.38
C LEU A 95 -3.53 6.70 -6.80
N SER A 96 -4.29 7.60 -7.41
CA SER A 96 -3.97 8.16 -8.73
C SER A 96 -2.64 8.92 -8.72
N ASP A 97 -2.37 9.68 -7.66
CA ASP A 97 -1.11 10.40 -7.49
C ASP A 97 0.07 9.43 -7.33
N PHE A 98 -0.10 8.35 -6.55
CA PHE A 98 0.93 7.32 -6.40
C PHE A 98 1.25 6.63 -7.73
N GLU A 99 0.23 6.29 -8.51
CA GLU A 99 0.43 5.72 -9.84
C GLU A 99 1.15 6.67 -10.78
N LEU A 100 0.83 7.96 -10.75
CA LEU A 100 1.47 8.98 -11.59
C LEU A 100 2.96 9.11 -11.25
N ILE A 101 3.28 9.19 -9.95
CA ILE A 101 4.66 9.25 -9.46
C ILE A 101 5.42 7.99 -9.90
N THR A 102 4.84 6.81 -9.68
CA THR A 102 5.49 5.53 -10.04
C THR A 102 5.71 5.39 -11.55
N LYS A 103 4.73 5.76 -12.38
CA LYS A 103 4.89 5.74 -13.85
C LYS A 103 6.02 6.65 -14.30
N GLY A 104 6.07 7.89 -13.79
CA GLY A 104 7.15 8.84 -14.09
C GLY A 104 8.53 8.29 -13.69
N THR A 105 8.64 7.77 -12.47
CA THR A 105 9.89 7.16 -11.96
C THR A 105 10.35 5.97 -12.82
N LEU A 106 9.43 5.10 -13.25
CA LEU A 106 9.75 3.95 -14.10
C LEU A 106 10.21 4.38 -15.50
N GLU A 107 9.60 5.42 -16.08
CA GLU A 107 10.02 5.99 -17.37
C GLU A 107 11.42 6.62 -17.29
N GLU A 108 11.71 7.36 -16.21
CA GLU A 108 13.04 7.91 -15.94
C GLU A 108 14.10 6.80 -15.82
N ARG A 109 13.78 5.72 -15.09
CA ARG A 109 14.67 4.56 -14.93
C ARG A 109 14.96 3.85 -16.25
N LYS A 110 13.93 3.57 -17.05
CA LYS A 110 14.10 2.96 -18.38
C LYS A 110 15.01 3.81 -19.28
N SER A 111 14.75 5.11 -19.32
CA SER A 111 15.56 6.06 -20.08
C SER A 111 17.02 6.06 -19.62
N PHE A 112 17.25 6.04 -18.30
CA PHE A 112 18.60 5.94 -17.73
C PHE A 112 19.30 4.63 -18.09
N GLU A 113 18.61 3.49 -18.00
CA GLU A 113 19.17 2.19 -18.38
C GLU A 113 19.57 2.13 -19.85
N GLU A 114 18.76 2.68 -20.75
CA GLU A 114 19.06 2.77 -22.18
C GLU A 114 20.31 3.63 -22.44
N LEU A 115 20.43 4.78 -21.76
CA LEU A 115 21.63 5.63 -21.82
C LEU A 115 22.88 4.89 -21.32
N MET A 116 22.77 4.12 -20.24
CA MET A 116 23.86 3.33 -19.69
C MET A 116 24.29 2.19 -20.62
N LYS A 117 23.34 1.56 -21.34
CA LYS A 117 23.62 0.55 -22.37
C LYS A 117 24.28 1.12 -23.62
N ALA A 118 24.03 2.39 -23.94
CA ALA A 118 24.57 3.07 -25.11
C ALA A 118 26.04 3.53 -24.99
N ASP A 119 26.74 3.18 -23.89
CA ASP A 119 28.15 3.52 -23.59
C ASP A 119 28.50 5.02 -23.72
N ILE A 120 27.54 5.90 -23.41
CA ILE A 120 27.72 7.36 -23.38
C ILE A 120 28.39 7.77 -22.05
N LYS A 121 29.53 7.15 -21.72
CA LYS A 121 30.21 7.35 -20.43
C LYS A 121 30.94 8.68 -20.21
N PRO A 122 31.45 9.44 -21.21
CA PRO A 122 32.47 10.43 -20.85
C PRO A 122 31.98 11.87 -20.57
N LYS A 123 30.67 12.19 -20.52
CA LYS A 123 30.25 13.62 -20.45
C LYS A 123 29.22 14.03 -19.39
N LEU A 124 28.49 13.11 -18.76
CA LEU A 124 27.61 13.46 -17.64
C LEU A 124 28.15 12.85 -16.34
N LYS A 125 28.22 13.66 -15.29
CA LYS A 125 28.44 13.12 -13.94
C LYS A 125 27.27 12.19 -13.65
N LEU A 126 27.54 10.91 -13.35
CA LEU A 126 26.53 9.87 -13.13
C LEU A 126 25.40 10.32 -12.17
N ALA A 127 25.76 11.07 -11.12
CA ALA A 127 24.84 11.63 -10.13
C ALA A 127 23.86 12.72 -10.66
N GLN A 128 24.11 13.28 -11.84
CA GLN A 128 23.22 14.25 -12.50
C GLN A 128 22.15 13.58 -13.37
N VAL A 129 22.30 12.28 -13.67
CA VAL A 129 21.44 11.54 -14.61
C VAL A 129 20.65 10.43 -13.92
N GLN A 130 20.99 10.08 -12.67
CA GLN A 130 20.24 9.07 -11.94
C GLN A 130 18.80 9.56 -11.65
N PRO A 131 17.78 8.73 -11.91
CA PRO A 131 16.42 8.99 -11.46
C PRO A 131 16.43 9.21 -9.95
N ARG A 132 15.88 10.34 -9.49
CA ARG A 132 15.77 10.68 -8.06
C ARG A 132 14.34 10.68 -7.57
N SER A 133 13.39 10.41 -8.46
CA SER A 133 11.98 10.26 -8.14
C SER A 133 11.78 8.98 -7.31
N PRO A 134 10.99 9.04 -6.22
CA PRO A 134 10.69 7.85 -5.45
C PRO A 134 9.78 6.91 -6.23
N LEU A 135 9.87 5.62 -5.93
CA LEU A 135 8.90 4.63 -6.38
C LEU A 135 7.96 4.33 -5.21
N LEU A 136 6.67 4.53 -5.44
CA LEU A 136 5.62 4.31 -4.45
C LEU A 136 4.49 3.53 -5.11
N ASP A 137 4.60 2.21 -4.99
CA ASP A 137 3.75 1.28 -5.72
C ASP A 137 2.86 0.53 -4.72
N LEU A 138 1.56 0.70 -4.87
CA LEU A 138 0.55 0.09 -4.01
C LEU A 138 -0.37 -0.73 -4.90
N SER A 139 -0.44 -2.03 -4.64
CA SER A 139 -1.31 -2.90 -5.41
C SER A 139 -2.18 -3.72 -4.49
N THR A 140 -3.47 -3.75 -4.83
CA THR A 140 -4.50 -4.48 -4.09
C THR A 140 -5.23 -5.41 -5.03
N THR A 141 -5.51 -6.63 -4.55
CA THR A 141 -6.36 -7.57 -5.27
C THR A 141 -7.37 -8.22 -4.33
N LEU A 142 -8.62 -8.31 -4.81
CA LEU A 142 -9.64 -9.16 -4.21
C LEU A 142 -9.84 -10.37 -5.10
N MET A 143 -9.58 -11.56 -4.55
CA MET A 143 -9.89 -12.81 -5.22
C MET A 143 -10.93 -13.61 -4.45
N THR A 144 -11.92 -14.14 -5.15
CA THR A 144 -12.97 -14.99 -4.55
C THR A 144 -12.97 -16.38 -5.16
N GLY A 145 -13.37 -17.37 -4.37
CA GLY A 145 -13.56 -18.75 -4.80
C GLY A 145 -15.05 -19.09 -4.82
N ASN A 146 -15.62 -19.16 -6.03
CA ASN A 146 -17.03 -19.48 -6.26
C ASN A 146 -18.01 -18.68 -5.37
N ALA A 147 -17.79 -17.37 -5.27
CA ALA A 147 -18.68 -16.46 -4.52
C ALA A 147 -19.37 -15.48 -5.47
N TYR A 148 -20.67 -15.29 -5.29
CA TYR A 148 -21.36 -14.17 -5.94
C TYR A 148 -20.88 -12.87 -5.30
N VAL A 149 -20.37 -11.98 -6.14
CA VAL A 149 -19.93 -10.64 -5.73
C VAL A 149 -20.88 -9.65 -6.36
N GLN A 150 -21.46 -8.76 -5.55
CA GLN A 150 -22.39 -7.77 -6.08
C GLN A 150 -21.67 -6.86 -7.10
N PRO A 151 -22.27 -6.61 -8.28
CA PRO A 151 -21.65 -5.80 -9.32
C PRO A 151 -21.23 -4.42 -8.83
N ASP A 152 -22.09 -3.74 -8.06
CA ASP A 152 -21.81 -2.42 -7.52
C ASP A 152 -20.62 -2.41 -6.55
N TYR A 153 -20.49 -3.45 -5.73
CA TYR A 153 -19.32 -3.59 -4.87
C TYR A 153 -18.03 -3.73 -5.69
N SER A 154 -18.01 -4.63 -6.68
CA SER A 154 -16.83 -4.84 -7.54
C SER A 154 -16.46 -3.57 -8.33
N LYS A 155 -17.47 -2.82 -8.80
CA LYS A 155 -17.31 -1.53 -9.46
C LYS A 155 -16.72 -0.49 -8.52
N ASN A 156 -17.24 -0.40 -7.29
CA ASN A 156 -16.81 0.60 -6.32
C ASN A 156 -15.38 0.35 -5.81
N ILE A 157 -14.98 -0.90 -5.55
CA ILE A 157 -13.59 -1.19 -5.16
C ILE A 157 -12.60 -0.93 -6.29
N THR A 158 -13.01 -1.15 -7.55
CA THR A 158 -12.18 -0.80 -8.71
C THR A 158 -12.06 0.71 -8.84
N LYS A 159 -13.17 1.44 -8.70
CA LYS A 159 -13.22 2.90 -8.82
C LYS A 159 -12.43 3.61 -7.73
N TYR A 160 -12.69 3.29 -6.45
CA TYR A 160 -12.16 4.06 -5.33
C TYR A 160 -10.83 3.56 -4.81
N TYR A 161 -10.54 2.27 -5.01
CA TYR A 161 -9.37 1.62 -4.43
C TYR A 161 -8.43 1.03 -5.47
N HIS A 162 -8.70 1.24 -6.76
CA HIS A 162 -7.87 0.74 -7.87
C HIS A 162 -7.59 -0.77 -7.74
N THR A 163 -8.52 -1.48 -7.11
CA THR A 163 -8.34 -2.88 -6.76
C THR A 163 -8.64 -3.75 -7.96
N SER A 164 -7.72 -4.64 -8.31
CA SER A 164 -8.01 -5.72 -9.25
C SER A 164 -8.96 -6.73 -8.60
N PHE A 165 -9.93 -7.21 -9.37
CA PHE A 165 -10.90 -8.21 -8.91
C PHE A 165 -10.84 -9.47 -9.76
N GLY A 166 -10.82 -10.63 -9.11
CA GLY A 166 -10.85 -11.93 -9.76
C GLY A 166 -11.78 -12.92 -9.06
N ASN A 167 -12.47 -13.76 -9.83
CA ASN A 167 -13.22 -14.91 -9.33
C ASN A 167 -12.59 -16.19 -9.90
N VAL A 168 -12.49 -17.23 -9.08
CA VAL A 168 -11.85 -18.50 -9.42
C VAL A 168 -12.85 -19.64 -9.22
N ASP A 169 -12.84 -20.61 -10.14
CA ASP A 169 -13.74 -21.76 -10.15
C ASP A 169 -13.46 -22.74 -8.98
N ASP A 170 -14.51 -23.32 -8.41
CA ASP A 170 -14.53 -24.10 -7.16
C ASP A 170 -13.61 -25.33 -7.23
N ALA A 171 -13.49 -25.96 -8.40
CA ALA A 171 -12.68 -27.18 -8.58
C ALA A 171 -11.17 -26.94 -8.49
N LYS A 172 -10.71 -25.70 -8.73
CA LYS A 172 -9.27 -25.33 -8.75
C LYS A 172 -8.94 -24.10 -7.89
N ALA A 173 -9.92 -23.55 -7.17
CA ALA A 173 -9.85 -22.29 -6.46
C ALA A 173 -8.55 -22.11 -5.65
N LYS A 174 -8.20 -23.08 -4.79
CA LYS A 174 -7.00 -22.94 -3.94
C LYS A 174 -5.70 -22.87 -4.75
N ALA A 175 -5.52 -23.73 -5.74
CA ALA A 175 -4.29 -23.78 -6.54
C ALA A 175 -4.17 -22.58 -7.47
N GLU A 176 -5.27 -22.15 -8.09
CA GLU A 176 -5.29 -20.99 -8.98
C GLU A 176 -5.16 -19.66 -8.22
N LEU A 177 -5.76 -19.53 -7.02
CA LEU A 177 -5.53 -18.39 -6.13
C LEU A 177 -4.04 -18.29 -5.80
N PHE A 178 -3.43 -19.39 -5.34
CA PHE A 178 -2.01 -19.45 -5.01
C PHE A 178 -1.09 -19.04 -6.18
N VAL A 179 -1.32 -19.59 -7.38
CA VAL A 179 -0.53 -19.27 -8.57
C VAL A 179 -0.67 -17.80 -8.96
N LYS A 180 -1.91 -17.28 -9.00
CA LYS A 180 -2.14 -15.87 -9.36
C LYS A 180 -1.47 -14.91 -8.38
N MET A 181 -1.45 -15.25 -7.09
CA MET A 181 -0.86 -14.39 -6.07
C MET A 181 0.67 -14.34 -6.15
N ASN A 182 1.34 -15.48 -6.29
CA ASN A 182 2.80 -15.50 -6.42
C ASN A 182 3.27 -14.92 -7.76
N ASN A 183 2.48 -15.10 -8.85
CA ASN A 183 2.74 -14.40 -10.11
C ASN A 183 2.65 -12.89 -9.96
N TRP A 184 1.61 -12.40 -9.29
CA TRP A 184 1.46 -10.97 -9.00
C TRP A 184 2.61 -10.41 -8.17
N ALA A 185 3.07 -11.13 -7.14
CA ALA A 185 4.22 -10.70 -6.33
C ALA A 185 5.49 -10.56 -7.16
N LYS A 186 5.71 -11.53 -8.08
CA LYS A 186 6.83 -11.51 -9.01
C LYS A 186 6.75 -10.35 -10.00
N GLU A 187 5.56 -10.06 -10.53
CA GLU A 187 5.32 -8.92 -11.44
C GLU A 187 5.56 -7.58 -10.74
N ALA A 188 5.24 -7.48 -9.45
CA ALA A 188 5.49 -6.30 -8.62
C ALA A 188 6.92 -6.27 -8.03
N GLU A 189 7.82 -7.13 -8.53
CA GLU A 189 9.24 -7.21 -8.14
C GLU A 189 9.48 -7.47 -6.63
N PHE A 190 8.48 -8.04 -5.94
CA PHE A 190 8.70 -8.62 -4.62
C PHE A 190 9.41 -9.98 -4.77
N ASP A 191 10.01 -10.45 -3.68
CA ASP A 191 10.46 -11.85 -3.62
C ASP A 191 9.24 -12.73 -3.90
N GLY A 192 9.23 -13.40 -5.07
CA GLY A 192 8.02 -13.90 -5.75
C GLY A 192 7.25 -14.99 -5.02
N ARG A 193 7.62 -15.29 -3.77
CA ARG A 193 6.95 -16.20 -2.86
C ARG A 193 6.45 -15.42 -1.64
N ILE A 194 5.24 -14.86 -1.77
CA ILE A 194 4.55 -14.17 -0.68
C ILE A 194 3.62 -15.10 0.11
N MET A 195 3.31 -16.28 -0.43
CA MET A 195 2.50 -17.30 0.23
C MET A 195 3.05 -18.71 0.02
N ASP A 196 2.88 -19.52 1.06
CA ASP A 196 3.13 -20.96 1.05
C ASP A 196 1.84 -21.76 0.84
N GLU A 197 1.94 -22.99 0.34
CA GLU A 197 0.79 -23.88 0.07
C GLU A 197 -0.09 -24.15 1.32
N GLY A 198 0.49 -23.99 2.51
CA GLY A 198 -0.17 -24.11 3.81
C GLY A 198 -0.94 -22.87 4.28
N CYS A 199 -0.73 -21.70 3.69
CA CYS A 199 -1.31 -20.43 4.17
C CYS A 199 -2.84 -20.36 4.00
N LEU A 200 -3.41 -21.10 3.05
CA LEU A 200 -4.84 -21.10 2.78
C LEU A 200 -5.57 -22.22 3.53
N MET A 201 -6.48 -21.83 4.41
CA MET A 201 -7.43 -22.74 5.05
C MET A 201 -8.32 -23.45 4.03
N LYS A 202 -8.76 -24.67 4.33
CA LYS A 202 -9.61 -25.48 3.43
C LYS A 202 -10.94 -24.81 3.04
N LYS A 203 -11.41 -23.81 3.80
CA LYS A 203 -12.69 -23.12 3.60
C LYS A 203 -12.55 -21.66 3.16
N THR A 204 -11.37 -21.23 2.72
CA THR A 204 -11.17 -19.84 2.25
C THR A 204 -12.09 -19.54 1.06
N ARG A 205 -12.95 -18.50 1.20
CA ARG A 205 -13.92 -18.06 0.18
C ARG A 205 -13.51 -16.77 -0.53
N ALA A 206 -12.72 -15.94 0.15
CA ALA A 206 -12.22 -14.69 -0.37
C ALA A 206 -10.84 -14.40 0.21
N LEU A 207 -10.01 -13.73 -0.58
CA LEU A 207 -8.67 -13.29 -0.23
C LEU A 207 -8.54 -11.85 -0.66
N LEU A 208 -8.23 -10.99 0.31
CA LEU A 208 -7.93 -9.59 0.08
C LEU A 208 -6.46 -9.38 0.38
N LEU A 209 -5.71 -8.94 -0.63
CA LEU A 209 -4.28 -8.73 -0.53
C LEU A 209 -3.95 -7.31 -0.88
N ASN A 210 -3.00 -6.79 -0.14
CA ASN A 210 -2.38 -5.53 -0.41
C ASN A 210 -0.87 -5.70 -0.24
N ALA A 211 -0.10 -5.15 -1.17
CA ALA A 211 1.32 -4.90 -0.94
C ALA A 211 1.66 -3.47 -1.32
N ILE A 212 2.68 -2.96 -0.64
CA ILE A 212 3.29 -1.67 -0.88
C ILE A 212 4.78 -1.86 -1.10
N ARG A 213 5.32 -1.18 -2.11
CA ARG A 213 6.75 -1.04 -2.34
C ARG A 213 7.10 0.44 -2.28
N VAL A 214 8.12 0.73 -1.47
CA VAL A 214 8.66 2.07 -1.31
C VAL A 214 10.15 2.01 -1.59
N GLU A 215 10.59 2.71 -2.62
CA GLU A 215 12.01 2.96 -2.88
C GLU A 215 12.19 4.46 -3.00
N ALA A 216 13.17 5.01 -2.30
CA ALA A 216 13.40 6.45 -2.31
C ALA A 216 14.89 6.75 -2.28
N PHE A 217 15.23 7.92 -2.79
CA PHE A 217 16.58 8.46 -2.76
C PHE A 217 16.65 9.56 -1.71
N TRP A 218 17.81 9.67 -1.07
CA TRP A 218 18.07 10.79 -0.20
C TRP A 218 18.14 12.08 -1.03
N THR A 219 17.52 13.15 -0.56
CA THR A 219 17.64 14.48 -1.19
C THR A 219 19.07 15.01 -1.09
N LYS A 220 19.79 14.58 -0.05
CA LYS A 220 21.21 14.80 0.17
C LYS A 220 21.86 13.47 0.52
N ASP A 221 22.74 12.99 -0.34
CA ASP A 221 23.46 11.73 -0.14
C ASP A 221 24.33 11.80 1.12
N PHE A 222 24.45 10.67 1.82
CA PHE A 222 25.38 10.50 2.92
C PHE A 222 26.80 10.29 2.37
N GLU A 223 27.81 10.76 3.08
CA GLU A 223 29.18 10.32 2.83
C GLU A 223 29.29 8.84 3.20
N GLU A 224 29.79 8.02 2.28
CA GLU A 224 29.98 6.60 2.53
C GLU A 224 31.00 6.42 3.68
N PHE A 225 30.58 5.67 4.69
CA PHE A 225 31.41 5.32 5.82
C PHE A 225 31.61 3.81 5.82
N GLU A 226 32.82 3.38 5.45
CA GLU A 226 33.17 1.98 5.22
C GLU A 226 33.30 1.15 6.51
N GLU A 227 33.53 1.80 7.66
CA GLU A 227 33.75 1.07 8.90
C GLU A 227 32.43 0.62 9.51
N LYS A 228 32.29 -0.70 9.70
CA LYS A 228 31.17 -1.30 10.43
C LYS A 228 31.17 -0.80 11.87
N LYS A 229 30.09 -0.16 12.29
CA LYS A 229 29.84 0.20 13.69
C LYS A 229 28.97 -0.84 14.38
N ILE A 230 29.13 -0.94 15.69
CA ILE A 230 28.23 -1.73 16.55
C ILE A 230 26.86 -1.04 16.56
N PHE A 231 25.82 -1.79 16.24
CA PHE A 231 24.43 -1.37 16.40
C PHE A 231 23.87 -1.96 17.70
N TYR A 232 23.44 -1.09 18.60
CA TYR A 232 22.85 -1.47 19.89
C TYR A 232 21.33 -1.60 19.72
N ASN A 233 20.84 -2.84 19.57
CA ASN A 233 19.42 -3.16 19.36
C ASN A 233 18.50 -2.60 20.46
N TYR A 234 18.98 -2.50 21.70
CA TYR A 234 18.23 -1.95 22.83
C TYR A 234 18.81 -0.65 23.37
N GLY A 235 19.61 0.05 22.54
CA GLY A 235 20.23 1.32 22.86
C GLY A 235 21.10 1.22 24.12
N ALA A 236 20.90 2.13 25.08
CA ALA A 236 21.69 2.19 26.31
C ALA A 236 21.55 0.98 27.25
N LYS A 237 20.62 0.05 26.97
CA LYS A 237 20.45 -1.19 27.72
C LYS A 237 21.35 -2.33 27.24
N ASP A 238 21.94 -2.19 26.05
CA ASP A 238 22.93 -3.14 25.57
C ASP A 238 24.28 -2.84 26.22
N MET A 239 24.79 -3.80 26.99
CA MET A 239 26.18 -3.78 27.39
C MET A 239 27.04 -4.24 26.21
N PRO A 240 28.13 -3.53 25.87
CA PRO A 240 29.08 -4.03 24.88
C PRO A 240 29.60 -5.39 25.33
N ALA A 241 29.58 -6.36 24.42
CA ALA A 241 30.16 -7.69 24.62
C ALA A 241 31.70 -7.62 24.68
#